data_AF-A0A6J6FUT7-F1
#
_entry.id   AF-A0A6J6FUT7-F1
#
_cell.length_a   1.000
_cell.length_b   1.000
_cell.length_c   1.000
_cell.angle_alpha   90.00
_cell.angle_beta   90.00
_cell.angle_gamma   90.00
#
_symmetry.space_group_name_H-M   'P 1'
#
loop_
_entity.id
_entity.type
_entity.pdbx_description
1 polymer ?
#
loop_
_entity_poly.entity_id
_entity_poly.type
_entity_poly.pdbx_seq_one_letter_code
_entity_poly.pdbx_strand_id
1 'polypeptide(L)' 'MPDAYCRWCGTALAVHPDLVCRRELDPPRFCPECGRRLRVKVHTSGYEAACRDHGALLD' A
#
# COMPACT_ATOMS: atom_id res chain seq x y z
N MET A 1 2.14 -5.29 -12.21
CA MET A 1 3.13 -4.28 -12.64
C MET A 1 4.08 -4.05 -11.46
N PRO A 2 5.35 -3.65 -11.65
CA PRO A 2 6.24 -3.44 -10.52
C PRO A 2 5.71 -2.32 -9.62
N ASP A 3 5.88 -2.47 -8.31
CA ASP A 3 5.55 -1.42 -7.35
C ASP A 3 6.35 -0.15 -7.70
N ALA A 4 5.65 0.96 -7.95
CA ALA A 4 6.25 2.24 -8.27
C ALA A 4 6.31 3.18 -7.06
N TYR A 5 5.50 2.91 -6.03
CA TYR A 5 5.36 3.71 -4.83
C TYR A 5 5.42 2.85 -3.56
N CYS A 6 5.95 3.43 -2.48
CA CYS A 6 5.98 2.82 -1.16
C CYS A 6 4.58 2.71 -0.58
N ARG A 7 4.21 1.50 -0.15
CA ARG A 7 2.85 1.20 0.35
C ARG A 7 2.55 1.80 1.72
N TRP A 8 3.56 2.38 2.38
CA TRP A 8 3.46 2.91 3.75
C TRP A 8 3.53 4.42 3.84
N CYS A 9 4.29 5.08 2.95
CA CYS A 9 4.45 6.53 2.95
C CYS A 9 3.96 7.21 1.65
N GLY A 10 3.74 6.44 0.57
CA GLY A 10 3.26 6.95 -0.72
C GLY A 10 4.32 7.58 -1.62
N THR A 11 5.60 7.58 -1.19
CA THR A 11 6.72 8.12 -1.98
C THR A 11 7.14 7.16 -3.09
N ALA A 12 7.58 7.68 -4.24
CA ALA A 12 8.06 6.85 -5.34
C ALA A 12 9.27 5.99 -4.93
N LEU A 13 9.28 4.71 -5.32
CA LEU A 13 10.35 3.76 -4.96
C LEU A 13 11.70 4.14 -5.56
N ALA A 14 11.71 4.90 -6.65
CA ALA A 14 12.93 5.43 -7.27
C ALA A 14 13.78 6.32 -6.32
N VAL A 15 13.15 6.94 -5.31
CA VAL A 15 13.82 7.81 -4.34
C VAL A 15 13.71 7.30 -2.90
N HIS A 16 12.89 6.27 -2.66
CA HIS A 16 12.59 5.77 -1.33
C HIS A 16 12.22 4.28 -1.35
N PRO A 17 13.10 3.35 -0.94
CA PRO A 17 12.81 1.93 -0.97
C PRO A 17 11.80 1.53 0.13
N ASP A 18 10.85 0.65 -0.20
CA ASP A 18 9.72 0.24 0.68
C ASP A 18 10.19 -0.34 2.03
N LEU A 19 11.36 -1.00 2.01
CA LEU A 19 12.04 -1.65 3.13
C LEU A 19 12.09 -0.75 4.40
N VAL A 20 12.29 0.56 4.19
CA VAL A 20 12.51 1.52 5.27
C VAL A 20 11.22 1.84 6.02
N CYS A 21 10.07 1.81 5.33
CA CYS A 21 8.79 2.17 5.92
C CYS A 21 7.92 0.95 6.25
N ARG A 22 8.42 -0.27 6.02
CA ARG A 22 7.65 -1.49 6.23
C ARG A 22 7.19 -1.62 7.69
N ARG A 23 5.88 -1.81 7.85
CA ARG A 23 5.24 -2.04 9.15
C ARG A 23 4.46 -3.34 9.08
N GLU A 24 5.10 -4.45 9.43
CA GLU A 24 4.53 -5.79 9.25
C GLU A 24 3.15 -5.98 9.88
N LEU A 25 2.86 -5.25 10.96
CA LEU A 25 1.59 -5.33 11.70
C LEU A 25 0.55 -4.28 11.28
N ASP A 26 0.92 -3.30 10.47
CA ASP A 26 0.00 -2.27 9.98
C ASP A 26 -0.49 -2.68 8.59
N PRO A 27 -1.71 -2.35 8.15
CA PRO A 27 -2.12 -2.55 6.77
C PRO A 27 -1.49 -1.49 5.84
N PRO A 28 -1.24 -1.80 4.55
CA PRO A 28 -0.72 -0.83 3.60
C PRO A 28 -1.68 0.34 3.47
N ARG A 29 -1.13 1.56 3.45
CA ARG A 29 -1.90 2.81 3.44
C ARG A 29 -1.96 3.45 2.07
N PHE A 30 -1.06 3.08 1.17
CA PHE A 30 -0.91 3.68 -0.15
C PHE A 30 -0.83 2.62 -1.25
N CYS A 31 -1.38 2.95 -2.41
CA CYS A 31 -1.35 2.09 -3.60
C CYS A 31 0.07 2.04 -4.17
N PRO A 32 0.65 0.85 -4.40
CA PRO A 32 1.98 0.73 -4.98
C PRO A 32 2.06 1.19 -6.44
N GLU A 33 0.92 1.28 -7.14
CA GLU A 33 0.90 1.68 -8.55
C GLU A 33 0.79 3.20 -8.73
N CYS A 34 0.08 3.91 -7.86
CA CYS A 34 -0.19 5.35 -8.03
C CYS A 34 0.07 6.23 -6.81
N GLY A 35 0.51 5.67 -5.67
CA GLY A 35 0.82 6.41 -4.46
C GLY A 35 -0.38 7.05 -3.76
N ARG A 36 -1.62 6.78 -4.20
CA ARG A 36 -2.85 7.29 -3.56
C ARG A 36 -3.19 6.49 -2.30
N ARG A 37 -3.86 7.12 -1.34
CA ARG A 37 -4.33 6.43 -0.13
C ARG A 37 -5.34 5.34 -0.45
N LEU A 38 -5.17 4.20 0.20
CA LEU A 38 -6.06 3.05 0.09
C LEU A 38 -7.25 3.21 1.03
N ARG A 39 -8.38 2.66 0.61
CA ARG A 39 -9.46 2.35 1.53
C ARG A 39 -9.14 1.03 2.21
N VAL A 40 -8.71 1.11 3.46
CA VAL A 40 -8.42 -0.07 4.28
C VAL A 40 -9.61 -0.38 5.18
N LYS A 41 -10.03 -1.64 5.21
CA LYS A 41 -10.97 -2.18 6.18
C LYS A 41 -10.26 -3.26 7.00
N VAL A 42 -10.09 -3.00 8.29
CA VAL A 42 -9.51 -3.98 9.22
C VAL A 42 -10.64 -4.84 9.77
N HIS A 43 -10.44 -6.15 9.77
CA HIS A 43 -11.34 -7.15 10.35
C HIS A 43 -10.54 -8.08 11.28
N THR A 44 -11.21 -8.93 12.05
CA THR A 44 -10.53 -9.80 13.04
C THR A 44 -9.56 -10.80 12.40
N SER A 45 -9.85 -11.25 11.18
CA SER A 45 -9.04 -12.21 10.42
C SER A 45 -7.95 -11.58 9.54
N GLY A 46 -7.82 -10.24 9.50
CA GLY A 46 -6.92 -9.56 8.56
C GLY A 46 -7.41 -8.18 8.14
N TYR A 47 -7.10 -7.79 6.90
CA TYR A 47 -7.57 -6.54 6.32
C TYR A 47 -7.83 -6.67 4.83
N GLU A 48 -8.73 -5.83 4.32
CA GLU A 48 -8.92 -5.59 2.89
C GLU A 48 -8.43 -4.20 2.54
N ALA A 49 -7.66 -4.07 1.46
CA ALA A 49 -7.19 -2.79 0.96
C ALA A 49 -7.61 -2.61 -0.51
N ALA A 50 -8.21 -1.47 -0.84
CA ALA A 50 -8.60 -1.16 -2.21
C ALA A 50 -8.20 0.26 -2.60
N CYS A 51 -7.58 0.39 -3.77
CA CYS A 51 -7.33 1.65 -4.45
C CYS A 51 -8.58 2.08 -5.23
N ARG A 52 -8.82 3.39 -5.28
CA ARG A 52 -9.97 3.94 -6.01
C ARG A 52 -9.88 3.69 -7.52
N ASP A 53 -8.68 3.83 -8.09
CA ASP A 53 -8.45 3.70 -9.54
C ASP A 53 -8.06 2.25 -9.93
N HIS A 54 -7.33 1.54 -9.07
CA HIS A 54 -6.74 0.23 -9.38
C HIS A 54 -7.50 -0.96 -8.76
N GLY A 55 -8.47 -0.69 -7.86
CA GLY A 55 -9.25 -1.75 -7.23
C GLY A 55 -8.53 -2.44 -6.07
N ALA A 56 -8.90 -3.69 -5.79
CA ALA A 56 -8.39 -4.42 -4.63
C ALA A 56 -6.89 -4.74 -4.76
N LEU A 57 -6.14 -4.45 -3.70
CA LEU A 57 -4.80 -4.97 -3.52
C LEU A 57 -4.92 -6.33 -2.84
N LEU A 58 -4.62 -7.37 -3.61
CA LEU A 58 -4.41 -8.71 -3.09
C LEU A 58 -2.95 -8.76 -2.62
N ASP A 59 -2.72 -9.11 -1.36
CA ASP A 59 -1.37 -9.39 -0.83
C ASP A 59 -0.92 -10.79 -1.28
#